data_AF-A0AAD7NFC7-F1
#
_entry.id   AF-A0AAD7NFC7-F1
#
_cell.length_a   1.000
_cell.length_b   1.000
_cell.length_c   1.000
_cell.angle_alpha   90.00
_cell.angle_beta   90.00
_cell.angle_gamma   90.00
#
_symmetry.space_group_name_H-M   'P 1'
#
loop_
_entity.id
_entity.type
_entity.pdbx_description
1 polymer ?
#
loop_
_entity_poly.entity_id
_entity_poly.type
_entity_poly.pdbx_seq_one_letter_code
_entity_poly.pdbx_strand_id
1 'polypeptide(L)'
;MDISLPAELQRDIFELAIPGRADEKFLSLIEAKPPGFFATAVISLLIDPLLSDEQTAGILTACRGVESLALWGTTSWGHIPDFPYLPLMFSADRLKRIVDTLKHLHRLTHLALHFTLHPSIASAVSTNCPGLQVLVIIFDWSSSIPAWADKRYSFDDRIVVVQRVPSSSSEDWEAAHFGLSNVWTRAESAVAERRRAAGG
;
A
#
# COMPACT_ATOMS: atom_id res chain seq x y z
N MET A 1 -2.47 -14.40 27.45
CA MET A 1 -3.74 -15.09 27.12
C MET A 1 -3.72 -15.20 25.60
N ASP A 2 -3.42 -16.39 25.10
CA ASP A 2 -3.16 -16.62 23.68
C ASP A 2 -4.48 -16.99 23.00
N ILE A 3 -5.07 -16.05 22.25
CA ILE A 3 -6.33 -16.26 21.55
C ILE A 3 -5.96 -16.74 20.15
N SER A 4 -5.55 -18.00 20.03
CA SER A 4 -5.40 -18.63 18.73
C SER A 4 -6.80 -18.84 18.14
N LEU A 5 -7.07 -18.20 17.00
CA LEU A 5 -8.30 -18.39 16.25
C LEU A 5 -8.36 -19.84 15.72
N PRO A 6 -9.55 -20.44 15.59
CA PRO A 6 -9.71 -21.76 14.97
C PRO A 6 -9.08 -21.79 13.57
N ALA A 7 -8.46 -22.90 13.18
CA ALA A 7 -7.77 -23.02 11.89
C ALA A 7 -8.68 -22.71 10.68
N GLU A 8 -9.98 -22.98 10.80
CA GLU A 8 -11.01 -22.63 9.81
C GLU A 8 -11.24 -21.12 9.73
N LEU A 9 -11.23 -20.40 10.85
CA LEU A 9 -11.33 -18.94 10.89
C LEU A 9 -10.02 -18.29 10.45
N GLN A 10 -8.87 -18.89 10.77
CA GLN A 10 -7.58 -18.48 10.24
C GLN A 10 -7.57 -18.63 8.73
N ARG A 11 -8.07 -19.75 8.20
CA ARG A 11 -8.20 -20.01 6.77
C ARG A 11 -9.24 -19.12 6.10
N ASP A 12 -10.37 -18.79 6.72
CA ASP A 12 -11.32 -17.82 6.17
C ASP A 12 -10.73 -16.41 6.18
N ILE A 13 -10.00 -16.04 7.22
CA ILE A 13 -9.19 -14.80 7.26
C ILE A 13 -8.06 -14.87 6.24
N PHE A 14 -7.53 -16.06 5.92
CA PHE A 14 -6.48 -16.32 4.93
C PHE A 14 -6.98 -16.43 3.49
N GLU A 15 -8.23 -16.83 3.25
CA GLU A 15 -8.92 -16.80 1.95
C GLU A 15 -9.52 -15.40 1.71
N LEU A 16 -9.90 -14.69 2.77
CA LEU A 16 -10.00 -13.22 2.80
C LEU A 16 -8.63 -12.53 2.78
N ALA A 17 -7.55 -13.30 2.95
CA ALA A 17 -6.16 -12.86 2.88
C ALA A 17 -5.29 -13.63 1.87
N ILE A 18 -5.83 -13.84 0.67
CA ILE A 18 -5.10 -13.26 -0.47
C ILE A 18 -5.11 -11.76 -0.15
N PRO A 19 -4.05 -11.23 0.49
CA PRO A 19 -4.16 -10.28 1.58
C PRO A 19 -5.09 -9.13 1.27
N GLY A 20 -6.28 -9.21 1.87
CA GLY A 20 -7.20 -8.14 2.13
C GLY A 20 -7.52 -7.26 0.95
N ARG A 21 -7.88 -7.82 -0.21
CA ARG A 21 -8.61 -7.03 -1.23
C ARG A 21 -9.90 -6.57 -0.58
N ALA A 22 -9.90 -5.36 -0.05
CA ALA A 22 -11.09 -4.79 0.55
C ALA A 22 -12.10 -4.56 -0.57
N ASP A 23 -13.11 -5.43 -0.64
CA ASP A 23 -14.24 -5.34 -1.55
C ASP A 23 -15.53 -5.12 -0.73
N GLU A 24 -16.68 -5.17 -1.40
CA GLU A 24 -17.97 -4.99 -0.73
C GLU A 24 -18.23 -6.04 0.37
N LYS A 25 -17.72 -7.27 0.22
CA LYS A 25 -17.88 -8.31 1.25
C LYS A 25 -17.05 -7.99 2.48
N PHE A 26 -15.85 -7.43 2.29
CA PHE A 26 -15.02 -6.99 3.42
C PHE A 26 -15.70 -5.91 4.24
N LEU A 27 -16.43 -4.98 3.60
CA LEU A 27 -17.23 -3.97 4.31
C LEU A 27 -18.35 -4.62 5.14
N SER A 28 -19.08 -5.59 4.60
CA SER A 28 -20.10 -6.32 5.38
C SER A 28 -19.49 -7.06 6.58
N LEU A 29 -18.26 -7.57 6.45
CA LEU A 29 -17.54 -8.18 7.57
C LEU A 29 -17.13 -7.16 8.64
N ILE A 30 -16.74 -5.95 8.24
CA ILE A 30 -16.48 -4.85 9.17
C ILE A 30 -17.70 -4.56 10.03
N GLU A 31 -18.88 -4.51 9.41
CA GLU A 31 -20.14 -4.27 10.12
C GLU A 31 -20.56 -5.44 11.03
N ALA A 32 -20.25 -6.68 10.63
CA ALA A 32 -20.68 -7.87 11.36
C ALA A 32 -19.80 -8.22 12.58
N LYS A 33 -18.57 -7.70 12.68
CA LYS A 33 -17.65 -8.01 13.80
C LYS A 33 -17.67 -6.93 14.88
N PRO A 34 -17.29 -7.27 16.13
CA PRO A 34 -17.18 -6.28 17.19
C PRO A 34 -16.21 -5.14 16.85
N PRO A 35 -16.47 -3.90 17.29
CA PRO A 35 -15.53 -2.79 17.16
C PRO A 35 -14.15 -3.15 17.72
N GLY A 36 -13.10 -2.84 16.96
CA GLY A 36 -11.72 -3.14 17.35
C GLY A 36 -11.20 -4.52 16.93
N PHE A 37 -12.06 -5.45 16.50
CA PHE A 37 -11.61 -6.76 15.98
C PHE A 37 -10.57 -6.59 14.87
N PHE A 38 -10.89 -5.80 13.85
CA PHE A 38 -9.99 -5.56 12.72
C PHE A 38 -8.76 -4.72 13.10
N ALA A 39 -8.86 -3.90 14.15
CA ALA A 39 -7.72 -3.11 14.62
C ALA A 39 -6.59 -3.98 15.19
N THR A 40 -6.88 -5.22 15.59
CA THR A 40 -5.87 -6.18 16.07
C THR A 40 -5.65 -7.34 15.12
N ALA A 41 -6.66 -7.72 14.32
CA ALA A 41 -6.59 -8.87 13.44
C ALA A 41 -5.93 -8.58 12.09
N VAL A 42 -5.97 -7.33 11.61
CA VAL A 42 -5.44 -6.97 10.29
C VAL A 42 -4.08 -6.29 10.43
N ILE A 43 -3.04 -7.00 10.01
CA ILE A 43 -1.65 -6.51 10.00
C ILE A 43 -1.26 -6.01 8.60
N SER A 44 -1.76 -6.66 7.55
CA SER A 44 -1.52 -6.30 6.14
C SER A 44 -2.85 -6.06 5.42
N LEU A 45 -2.92 -5.01 4.61
CA LEU A 45 -4.16 -4.58 3.94
C LEU A 45 -3.89 -4.12 2.50
N LEU A 46 -4.73 -4.53 1.54
CA LEU A 46 -4.71 -4.10 0.14
C LEU A 46 -6.03 -3.43 -0.25
N ILE A 47 -6.04 -2.12 -0.42
CA ILE A 47 -7.27 -1.42 -0.80
C ILE A 47 -7.41 -1.42 -2.32
N ASP A 48 -8.56 -1.92 -2.78
CA ASP A 48 -8.93 -1.91 -4.19
C ASP A 48 -9.29 -0.49 -4.67
N PRO A 49 -8.87 -0.08 -5.88
CA PRO A 49 -9.18 1.24 -6.43
C PRO A 49 -10.67 1.53 -6.61
N LEU A 50 -11.50 0.49 -6.72
CA LEU A 50 -12.93 0.60 -6.98
C LEU A 50 -13.73 1.06 -5.75
N LEU A 51 -13.14 1.02 -4.56
CA LEU A 51 -13.78 1.52 -3.36
C LEU A 51 -13.93 3.04 -3.40
N SER A 52 -15.01 3.57 -2.82
CA SER A 52 -15.20 5.00 -2.64
C SER A 52 -14.24 5.56 -1.57
N ASP A 53 -14.11 6.88 -1.50
CA ASP A 53 -13.33 7.57 -0.47
C ASP A 53 -13.83 7.25 0.93
N GLU A 54 -15.15 7.23 1.10
CA GLU A 54 -15.81 6.96 2.38
C GLU A 54 -15.56 5.51 2.81
N GLN A 55 -15.69 4.56 1.88
CA GLN A 55 -15.39 3.15 2.14
C GLN A 55 -13.91 2.96 2.51
N THR A 56 -13.01 3.58 1.74
CA THR A 56 -11.56 3.55 2.01
C THR A 56 -11.26 4.09 3.41
N ALA A 57 -11.80 5.26 3.76
CA ALA A 57 -11.60 5.86 5.07
C ALA A 57 -12.20 5.02 6.20
N GLY A 58 -13.38 4.42 5.99
CA GLY A 58 -14.02 3.51 6.94
C GLY A 58 -13.16 2.27 7.21
N ILE A 59 -12.64 1.64 6.16
CA ILE A 59 -11.73 0.49 6.26
C ILE A 59 -10.46 0.85 7.03
N LEU A 60 -9.79 1.95 6.67
CA LEU A 60 -8.58 2.40 7.35
C LEU A 60 -8.86 2.76 8.82
N THR A 61 -10.04 3.30 9.12
CA THR A 61 -10.47 3.62 10.48
C THR A 61 -10.70 2.36 11.32
N ALA A 62 -11.22 1.29 10.72
CA ALA A 62 -11.44 0.00 11.38
C ALA A 62 -10.13 -0.79 11.58
N CYS A 63 -9.18 -0.67 10.65
CA CYS A 63 -7.93 -1.46 10.60
C CYS A 63 -6.72 -0.69 11.14
N ARG A 64 -6.83 -0.05 12.32
CA ARG A 64 -5.76 0.82 12.86
C ARG A 64 -4.44 0.12 13.20
N GLY A 65 -4.46 -1.20 13.33
CA GLY A 65 -3.28 -2.01 13.61
C GLY A 65 -2.44 -2.37 12.39
N VAL A 66 -2.82 -1.93 11.19
CA VAL A 66 -2.11 -2.23 9.96
C VAL A 66 -0.68 -1.72 10.01
N GLU A 67 0.25 -2.60 9.65
CA GLU A 67 1.68 -2.33 9.52
C GLU A 67 2.09 -2.21 8.06
N SER A 68 1.44 -2.98 7.17
CA SER A 68 1.68 -2.97 5.73
C SER A 68 0.42 -2.64 4.96
N LEU A 69 0.42 -1.50 4.26
CA LEU A 69 -0.71 -1.04 3.46
C LEU A 69 -0.31 -0.92 1.98
N ALA A 70 -1.11 -1.50 1.10
CA ALA A 70 -1.02 -1.23 -0.33
C ALA A 70 -2.30 -0.57 -0.83
N LEU A 71 -2.17 0.54 -1.53
CA LEU A 71 -3.28 1.21 -2.21
C LEU A 71 -3.11 0.98 -3.70
N TRP A 72 -4.00 0.16 -4.26
CA TRP A 72 -3.94 -0.16 -5.67
C TRP A 72 -4.71 0.87 -6.49
N GLY A 73 -4.11 1.39 -7.55
CA GLY A 73 -4.79 2.18 -8.58
C GLY A 73 -5.11 1.27 -9.77
N THR A 74 -6.32 1.33 -10.33
CA THR A 74 -6.59 0.68 -11.63
C THR A 74 -6.02 1.61 -12.68
N THR A 75 -4.95 1.26 -13.37
CA THR A 75 -4.55 2.05 -14.53
C THR A 75 -5.37 1.60 -15.73
N SER A 76 -6.66 1.92 -15.77
CA SER A 76 -7.41 1.79 -17.02
C SER A 76 -6.95 2.92 -17.93
N TRP A 77 -5.93 2.61 -18.73
CA TRP A 77 -5.39 3.50 -19.75
C TRP A 77 -6.42 3.65 -20.87
N GLY A 78 -7.42 4.52 -20.67
CA GLY A 78 -8.06 5.18 -21.80
C GLY A 78 -6.97 5.99 -22.48
N HIS A 79 -6.60 5.62 -23.71
CA HIS A 79 -5.64 6.34 -24.52
C HIS A 79 -6.20 7.75 -24.79
N ILE A 80 -5.87 8.73 -23.95
CA ILE A 80 -6.21 10.15 -24.19
C ILE A 80 -5.01 10.75 -24.94
N PRO A 81 -5.13 11.08 -26.24
CA PRO A 81 -3.99 11.44 -27.08
C PRO A 81 -3.26 12.73 -26.69
N ASP A 82 -3.87 13.59 -25.86
CA ASP A 82 -3.39 14.97 -25.64
C ASP A 82 -2.95 15.29 -24.21
N PHE A 83 -2.99 14.32 -23.28
CA PHE A 83 -2.46 14.49 -21.92
C PHE A 83 -1.41 13.43 -21.62
N PRO A 84 -0.10 13.71 -21.84
CA PRO A 84 0.97 12.75 -21.59
C PRO A 84 1.14 12.39 -20.10
N TYR A 85 0.44 13.08 -19.19
CA TYR A 85 0.53 12.85 -17.76
C TYR A 85 -0.82 13.14 -17.11
N LEU A 86 -1.63 12.12 -16.88
CA LEU A 86 -2.34 11.86 -15.61
C LEU A 86 -3.56 10.95 -15.87
N PRO A 87 -3.47 9.66 -15.50
CA PRO A 87 -4.65 8.87 -15.20
C PRO A 87 -5.36 9.52 -14.01
N LEU A 88 -6.58 10.04 -14.24
CA LEU A 88 -7.51 10.65 -13.28
C LEU A 88 -8.05 9.61 -12.25
N MET A 89 -7.20 8.78 -11.65
CA MET A 89 -7.65 7.71 -10.75
C MET A 89 -7.93 8.20 -9.34
N PHE A 90 -7.16 9.19 -8.90
CA PHE A 90 -7.37 9.88 -7.63
C PHE A 90 -7.32 11.37 -7.90
N SER A 91 -8.40 12.09 -7.58
CA SER A 91 -8.30 13.54 -7.48
C SER A 91 -7.23 13.87 -6.42
N ALA A 92 -6.55 15.01 -6.58
CA ALA A 92 -5.61 15.48 -5.58
C ALA A 92 -6.26 15.53 -4.18
N ASP A 93 -7.55 15.85 -4.12
CA ASP A 93 -8.36 15.83 -2.91
C ASP A 93 -8.53 14.44 -2.31
N ARG A 94 -8.73 13.41 -3.13
CA ARG A 94 -8.83 12.02 -2.68
C ARG A 94 -7.53 11.55 -2.05
N LEU A 95 -6.39 11.79 -2.71
CA LEU A 95 -5.08 11.47 -2.14
C LEU A 95 -4.84 12.22 -0.84
N LYS A 96 -5.18 13.52 -0.80
CA LYS A 96 -5.06 14.31 0.42
C LYS A 96 -5.86 13.71 1.57
N ARG A 97 -7.13 13.33 1.35
CA ARG A 97 -7.97 12.66 2.35
C ARG A 97 -7.37 11.33 2.83
N ILE A 98 -6.84 10.54 1.90
CA ILE A 98 -6.16 9.28 2.23
C ILE A 98 -4.94 9.57 3.11
N VAL A 99 -4.07 10.49 2.71
CA VAL A 99 -2.88 10.89 3.49
C VAL A 99 -3.27 11.41 4.88
N ASP A 100 -4.33 12.22 4.96
CA ASP A 100 -4.88 12.69 6.24
C ASP A 100 -5.38 11.54 7.12
N THR A 101 -5.83 10.43 6.52
CA THR A 101 -6.26 9.23 7.25
C THR A 101 -5.07 8.39 7.71
N LEU A 102 -3.99 8.34 6.92
CA LEU A 102 -2.78 7.57 7.24
C LEU A 102 -2.13 7.99 8.57
N LYS A 103 -2.27 9.26 8.98
CA LYS A 103 -1.75 9.75 10.27
C LYS A 103 -2.32 9.02 11.50
N HIS A 104 -3.45 8.33 11.33
CA HIS A 104 -4.11 7.55 12.38
C HIS A 104 -3.62 6.09 12.43
N LEU A 105 -2.79 5.67 11.48
CA LEU A 105 -2.20 4.34 11.40
C LEU A 105 -0.81 4.35 12.03
N HIS A 106 -0.76 4.49 13.36
CA HIS A 106 0.50 4.68 14.09
C HIS A 106 1.48 3.49 14.01
N ARG A 107 1.01 2.32 13.56
CA ARG A 107 1.82 1.12 13.34
C ARG A 107 2.28 0.97 11.89
N LEU A 108 1.88 1.85 10.98
CA LEU A 108 2.22 1.76 9.57
C LEU A 108 3.72 1.92 9.36
N THR A 109 4.37 0.85 8.93
CA THR A 109 5.81 0.80 8.62
C THR A 109 6.06 0.67 7.12
N HIS A 110 5.12 0.06 6.38
CA HIS A 110 5.23 -0.22 4.96
C HIS A 110 4.01 0.33 4.20
N LEU A 111 4.26 1.15 3.18
CA LEU A 111 3.22 1.69 2.33
C LEU A 111 3.58 1.49 0.85
N ALA A 112 2.66 0.96 0.05
CA ALA A 112 2.80 0.82 -1.39
C ALA A 112 1.69 1.57 -2.11
N LEU A 113 2.04 2.32 -3.13
CA LEU A 113 1.12 3.10 -3.95
C LEU A 113 1.29 2.70 -5.42
N HIS A 114 0.25 2.15 -6.02
CA HIS A 114 0.24 1.77 -7.45
C HIS A 114 -0.31 2.91 -8.31
N PHE A 115 0.39 4.04 -8.31
CA PHE A 115 0.12 5.20 -9.17
C PHE A 115 1.29 6.18 -9.10
N THR A 116 1.36 7.09 -10.08
CA THR A 116 2.36 8.16 -10.07
C THR A 116 2.05 9.15 -8.96
N LEU A 117 3.01 9.36 -8.04
CA LEU A 117 2.85 10.28 -6.93
C LEU A 117 3.52 11.63 -7.24
N HIS A 118 2.86 12.74 -6.93
CA HIS A 118 3.55 14.02 -6.93
C HIS A 118 4.51 14.09 -5.72
N PRO A 119 5.74 14.65 -5.84
CA PRO A 119 6.70 14.73 -4.73
C PRO A 119 6.14 15.38 -3.47
N SER A 120 5.26 16.37 -3.60
CA SER A 120 4.60 17.00 -2.45
C SER A 120 3.72 16.01 -1.67
N ILE A 121 3.07 15.05 -2.34
CA ILE A 121 2.27 14.03 -1.68
C ILE A 121 3.18 12.98 -1.02
N ALA A 122 4.28 12.57 -1.68
CA ALA A 122 5.30 11.72 -1.05
C ALA A 122 5.85 12.36 0.23
N SER A 123 6.17 13.65 0.18
CA SER A 123 6.62 14.42 1.34
C SER A 123 5.54 14.50 2.43
N ALA A 124 4.27 14.70 2.06
CA ALA A 124 3.16 14.69 3.01
C ALA A 124 2.98 13.32 3.69
N VAL A 125 3.07 12.21 2.95
CA VAL A 125 3.06 10.85 3.51
C VAL A 125 4.20 10.69 4.51
N SER A 126 5.41 11.06 4.09
CA SER A 126 6.64 10.95 4.88
C SER A 126 6.59 11.75 6.18
N THR A 127 5.87 12.88 6.17
CA THR A 127 5.65 13.75 7.34
C THR A 127 4.55 13.22 8.26
N ASN A 128 3.45 12.74 7.69
CA ASN A 128 2.29 12.26 8.46
C ASN A 128 2.48 10.85 9.03
N CYS A 129 3.44 10.08 8.49
CA CYS A 129 3.75 8.72 8.92
C CYS A 129 5.21 8.65 9.41
N PRO A 130 5.53 9.17 10.61
CA PRO A 130 6.90 9.20 11.11
C PRO A 130 7.48 7.79 11.37
N GLY A 131 6.62 6.80 11.63
CA GLY A 131 7.02 5.39 11.78
C GLY A 131 7.25 4.65 10.46
N LEU A 132 6.96 5.29 9.31
CA LEU A 132 7.13 4.67 8.00
C LEU A 132 8.61 4.38 7.75
N GLN A 133 8.90 3.13 7.41
CA GLN A 133 10.24 2.64 7.11
C GLN A 133 10.47 2.54 5.61
N VAL A 134 9.43 2.19 4.85
CA VAL A 134 9.50 2.00 3.40
C VAL A 134 8.24 2.57 2.74
N LEU A 135 8.43 3.40 1.71
CA LEU A 135 7.39 3.85 0.79
C LEU A 135 7.69 3.33 -0.62
N VAL A 136 6.90 2.37 -1.09
CA VAL A 136 7.01 1.81 -2.42
C VAL A 136 6.11 2.56 -3.39
N ILE A 137 6.67 3.07 -4.48
CA ILE A 137 5.91 3.64 -5.60
C ILE A 137 6.02 2.65 -6.77
N ILE A 138 4.90 2.00 -7.09
CA ILE A 138 4.86 0.97 -8.14
C ILE A 138 4.44 1.63 -9.45
N PHE A 139 5.26 1.48 -10.49
CA PHE A 139 4.97 1.94 -11.84
C PHE A 139 4.59 0.78 -12.77
N ASP A 140 3.45 0.92 -13.45
CA ASP A 140 2.92 -0.04 -14.44
C ASP A 140 3.35 0.29 -15.88
N TRP A 141 4.47 0.98 -16.07
CA TRP A 141 4.94 1.32 -17.42
C TRP A 141 5.64 0.12 -18.05
N SER A 142 5.29 -0.16 -19.31
CA SER A 142 5.88 -1.23 -20.14
C SER A 142 7.35 -0.99 -20.48
N SER A 143 7.90 0.17 -20.13
CA SER A 143 9.31 0.52 -20.28
C SER A 143 9.97 0.66 -18.91
N SER A 144 11.29 0.46 -18.88
CA SER A 144 12.15 0.61 -17.70
C SER A 144 11.79 1.83 -16.85
N ILE A 145 11.98 1.74 -15.52
CA ILE A 145 11.80 2.87 -14.59
C ILE A 145 12.48 4.11 -15.18
N PRO A 146 11.75 5.21 -15.40
CA PRO A 146 12.35 6.40 -15.97
C PRO A 146 13.48 6.92 -15.07
N ALA A 147 14.62 7.29 -15.65
CA ALA A 147 15.76 7.80 -14.88
C ALA A 147 15.44 9.05 -14.02
N TRP A 148 14.35 9.76 -14.33
CA TRP A 148 13.88 10.87 -13.51
C TRP A 148 13.23 10.42 -12.19
N ALA A 149 12.70 9.19 -12.11
CA ALA A 149 11.97 8.73 -10.93
C ALA A 149 12.88 8.66 -9.71
N ASP A 150 14.08 8.09 -9.86
CA ASP A 150 15.06 8.02 -8.77
C ASP A 150 15.50 9.41 -8.30
N LYS A 151 15.76 10.33 -9.23
CA LYS A 151 16.10 11.72 -8.89
C LYS A 151 14.96 12.43 -8.18
N ARG A 152 13.72 12.19 -8.61
CA ARG A 152 12.52 12.88 -8.13
C ARG A 152 12.17 12.55 -6.68
N TYR A 153 12.53 11.37 -6.19
CA TYR A 153 12.26 10.94 -4.81
C TYR A 153 13.51 10.84 -3.93
N SER A 154 14.64 11.34 -4.40
CA SER A 154 15.92 11.33 -3.67
C SER A 154 15.93 12.14 -2.35
N PHE A 155 14.88 12.89 -2.06
CA PHE A 155 14.76 13.69 -0.83
C PHE A 155 14.44 12.84 0.42
N ASP A 156 14.04 11.59 0.26
CA ASP A 156 13.72 10.67 1.36
C ASP A 156 14.21 9.25 1.02
N ASP A 157 15.12 8.72 1.85
CA ASP A 157 15.81 7.45 1.63
C ASP A 157 14.86 6.25 1.66
N ARG A 158 13.70 6.41 2.32
CA ARG A 158 12.65 5.39 2.47
C ARG A 158 11.87 5.15 1.20
N ILE A 159 11.92 6.07 0.23
CA ILE A 159 11.11 5.98 -0.98
C ILE A 159 11.81 5.10 -2.02
N VAL A 160 11.19 3.98 -2.37
CA VAL A 160 11.68 3.07 -3.40
C VAL A 160 10.70 3.08 -4.56
N VAL A 161 11.22 3.37 -5.75
CA VAL A 161 10.46 3.23 -6.98
C VAL A 161 10.72 1.84 -7.52
N VAL A 162 9.65 1.10 -7.80
CA VAL A 162 9.74 -0.24 -8.38
C VAL A 162 8.95 -0.29 -9.67
N GLN A 163 9.51 -0.99 -10.65
CA GLN A 163 8.75 -1.40 -11.82
C GLN A 163 7.89 -2.60 -11.42
N ARG A 164 6.64 -2.60 -11.86
CA ARG A 164 5.76 -3.75 -11.64
C ARG A 164 6.32 -4.97 -12.38
N VAL A 165 6.62 -6.03 -11.62
CA VAL A 165 6.93 -7.38 -12.09
C VAL A 165 6.40 -8.31 -11.00
N PRO A 166 5.42 -9.23 -11.18
CA PRO A 166 4.85 -9.84 -12.40
C PRO A 166 3.30 -9.62 -12.53
N SER A 167 2.61 -10.47 -13.30
CA SER A 167 1.28 -10.35 -13.94
C SER A 167 0.08 -10.06 -13.02
N SER A 168 0.18 -10.33 -11.72
CA SER A 168 -0.92 -10.10 -10.77
C SER A 168 -0.39 -9.64 -9.41
N SER A 169 -1.11 -8.73 -8.74
CA SER A 169 -0.75 -8.30 -7.39
C SER A 169 -0.77 -9.46 -6.39
N SER A 170 -1.58 -10.50 -6.63
CA SER A 170 -1.65 -11.71 -5.82
C SER A 170 -0.33 -12.48 -5.77
N GLU A 171 0.41 -12.60 -6.87
CA GLU A 171 1.67 -13.36 -6.92
C GLU A 171 2.72 -12.80 -5.95
N ASP A 172 2.85 -11.47 -5.87
CA ASP A 172 3.86 -10.84 -5.02
C ASP A 172 3.48 -10.90 -3.53
N TRP A 173 2.19 -10.92 -3.22
CA TRP A 173 1.69 -11.18 -1.87
C TRP A 173 1.85 -12.65 -1.45
N GLU A 174 1.57 -13.59 -2.35
CA GLU A 174 1.78 -15.02 -2.13
C GLU A 174 3.26 -15.34 -1.90
N ALA A 175 4.16 -14.67 -2.61
CA ALA A 175 5.60 -14.81 -2.39
C ALA A 175 5.98 -14.57 -0.92
N ALA A 176 5.38 -13.57 -0.26
CA ALA A 176 5.59 -13.30 1.17
C ALA A 176 5.25 -14.53 2.04
N HIS A 177 4.10 -15.15 1.74
CA HIS A 177 3.60 -16.29 2.49
C HIS A 177 4.51 -17.52 2.34
N PHE A 178 5.05 -17.74 1.15
CA PHE A 178 5.98 -18.84 0.87
C PHE A 178 7.44 -18.53 1.27
N GLY A 179 7.70 -17.40 1.94
CA GLY A 179 9.06 -16.99 2.34
C GLY A 179 9.95 -16.64 1.14
N LEU A 180 9.36 -16.33 -0.01
CA LEU A 180 10.02 -15.87 -1.22
C LEU A 180 10.17 -14.34 -1.20
N SER A 181 11.10 -13.83 -2.01
CA SER A 181 11.28 -12.39 -2.13
C SER A 181 10.08 -11.74 -2.85
N ASN A 182 9.45 -10.80 -2.17
CA ASN A 182 8.35 -9.95 -2.66
C ASN A 182 8.80 -8.48 -2.81
N VAL A 183 7.89 -7.58 -3.21
CA VAL A 183 8.17 -6.15 -3.36
C VAL A 183 8.69 -5.50 -2.08
N TRP A 184 8.18 -5.92 -0.92
CA TRP A 184 8.55 -5.36 0.37
C TRP A 184 10.00 -5.68 0.72
N THR A 185 10.38 -6.96 0.68
CA THR A 185 11.76 -7.41 0.98
C THR A 185 12.79 -6.77 0.04
N ARG A 186 12.43 -6.59 -1.24
CA ARG A 186 13.29 -5.88 -2.21
C ARG A 186 13.43 -4.40 -1.85
N ALA A 187 12.33 -3.75 -1.49
CA ALA A 187 12.34 -2.33 -1.12
C ALA A 187 13.09 -2.09 0.21
N GLU A 188 12.87 -2.92 1.22
CA GLU A 188 13.61 -2.89 2.49
C GLU A 188 15.12 -3.02 2.25
N SER A 189 15.52 -3.98 1.39
CA SER A 189 16.92 -4.18 1.03
C SER A 189 17.53 -2.93 0.37
N ALA A 190 16.79 -2.28 -0.54
CA ALA A 190 17.22 -1.05 -1.19
C ALA A 190 17.37 0.12 -0.20
N VAL A 191 16.41 0.29 0.73
CA VAL A 191 16.50 1.31 1.79
C VAL A 191 17.69 1.04 2.71
N ALA A 192 17.89 -0.21 3.12
CA ALA A 192 18.99 -0.60 3.98
C ALA A 192 20.36 -0.37 3.33
N GLU A 193 20.49 -0.62 2.02
CA GLU A 193 21.72 -0.31 1.27
C GLU A 193 22.00 1.19 1.22
N ARG A 194 20.99 2.03 0.94
CA ARG A 194 21.14 3.49 0.94
C ARG A 194 21.57 4.04 2.29
N ARG A 195 20.96 3.54 3.38
CA ARG A 195 21.32 3.94 4.75
C ARG A 195 22.75 3.56 5.09
N ARG A 196 23.20 2.38 4.68
CA ARG A 196 24.61 1.97 4.83
C ARG A 196 25.55 2.87 4.05
N ALA A 197 25.19 3.24 2.82
CA ALA A 197 26.01 4.13 1.99
C ALA A 197 26.08 5.58 2.51
N ALA A 198 25.05 6.07 3.21
CA ALA A 198 25.01 7.42 3.77
C ALA A 198 25.70 7.56 5.14
N GLY A 199 25.92 6.45 5.85
CA GLY A 199 26.49 6.41 7.20
C GLY A 199 27.97 6.00 7.28
N GLY A 200 28.63 5.79 6.13
CA GLY A 200 30.08 5.52 6.02
C GLY A 200 30.83 6.73 5.48
#